data_AF-A0A376FFM9-F1
#
_entry.id   AF-A0A376FFM9-F1
#
_cell.length_a   1.000
_cell.length_b   1.000
_cell.length_c   1.000
_cell.angle_alpha   90.00
_cell.angle_beta   90.00
_cell.angle_gamma   90.00
#
_symmetry.space_group_name_H-M   'P 1'
#
loop_
_entity.id
_entity.type
_entity.pdbx_description
1 polymer ?
#
loop_
_entity_poly.entity_id
_entity_poly.type
_entity_poly.pdbx_seq_one_letter_code
_entity_poly.pdbx_strand_id
1 'polypeptide(L)' 'MSLVGDKAKVRHGLDAVLRETQADEIMVNGQIFDHQARLHSFELAMQVKEELVG' A
#
# COMPACT_ATOMS: atom_id res chain seq x y z
N MET A 1 -0.30 12.00 -1.32
CA MET A 1 0.26 11.14 -2.38
C MET A 1 -0.76 10.04 -2.67
N SER A 2 -0.93 9.62 -3.92
CA SER A 2 -1.82 8.51 -4.29
C SER A 2 -1.00 7.42 -4.98
N LEU A 3 -1.08 6.19 -4.46
CA LEU A 3 -0.41 5.01 -5.02
C LEU A 3 -1.47 4.13 -5.69
N VAL A 4 -1.49 4.13 -7.01
CA VAL A 4 -2.48 3.39 -7.81
C VAL A 4 -1.76 2.56 -8.88
N GLY A 5 -2.07 1.27 -8.93
CA GLY A 5 -1.52 0.34 -9.89
C GLY A 5 -1.57 -1.10 -9.38
N ASP A 6 -0.79 -1.96 -10.04
CA ASP A 6 -0.59 -3.33 -9.61
C ASP A 6 0.26 -3.42 -8.32
N LYS A 7 0.34 -4.65 -7.78
CA LYS A 7 1.08 -4.96 -6.55
C LYS A 7 2.55 -4.50 -6.63
N ALA A 8 3.21 -4.67 -7.77
CA ALA A 8 4.62 -4.32 -7.95
C ALA A 8 4.85 -2.80 -7.89
N LYS A 9 3.95 -2.04 -8.52
CA LYS A 9 4.00 -0.57 -8.50
C LYS A 9 3.71 -0.02 -7.10
N VAL A 10 2.73 -0.58 -6.41
CA VAL A 10 2.41 -0.21 -5.03
C VAL A 10 3.58 -0.53 -4.09
N ARG A 11 4.22 -1.70 -4.24
CA ARG A 11 5.41 -2.07 -3.47
C ARG A 11 6.57 -1.10 -3.64
N HIS A 12 6.96 -0.77 -4.88
CA HIS A 12 8.03 0.18 -5.12
C HIS A 12 7.73 1.56 -4.54
N GLY A 13 6.48 2.01 -4.66
CA GLY A 13 6.08 3.30 -4.12
C GLY A 13 6.05 3.32 -2.59
N LEU A 14 5.62 2.23 -1.93
CA LEU A 14 5.69 2.11 -0.47
C LEU A 14 7.13 2.07 0.04
N ASP A 15 8.03 1.33 -0.61
CA ASP A 15 9.45 1.30 -0.26
C ASP A 15 10.11 2.67 -0.42
N ALA A 16 9.79 3.40 -1.50
CA ALA A 16 10.26 4.77 -1.68
C ALA A 16 9.79 5.70 -0.55
N VAL A 17 8.50 5.64 -0.21
CA VAL A 17 7.94 6.46 0.88
C VAL A 17 8.60 6.13 2.22
N LEU A 18 8.75 4.84 2.57
CA LEU A 18 9.40 4.42 3.81
C LEU A 18 10.84 4.93 3.91
N ARG A 19 11.60 4.83 2.81
CA ARG A 19 13.00 5.29 2.77
C ARG A 19 13.12 6.81 2.88
N GLU A 20 12.24 7.54 2.21
CA GLU A 20 12.27 9.00 2.18
C GLU A 20 11.80 9.62 3.51
N THR A 21 10.77 9.05 4.13
CA THR A 21 10.15 9.64 5.33
C THR A 21 10.67 9.05 6.63
N GLN A 22 11.27 7.85 6.58
CA GLN A 22 11.64 7.07 7.76
C GLN A 22 10.47 6.89 8.74
N ALA A 23 9.24 6.85 8.24
CA ALA A 23 8.05 6.76 9.06
C ALA A 23 7.92 5.38 9.72
N ASP A 24 7.61 5.36 11.01
CA ASP A 24 7.31 4.15 11.77
C ASP A 24 5.93 3.56 11.42
N GLU A 25 5.03 4.38 10.88
CA GLU A 25 3.67 3.99 10.50
C GLU A 25 3.26 4.62 9.16
N ILE A 26 2.52 3.85 8.36
CA ILE A 26 1.85 4.32 7.14
C ILE A 26 0.34 4.07 7.27
N MET A 27 -0.45 5.15 7.22
CA MET A 27 -1.91 5.06 7.13
C MET A 27 -2.35 5.04 5.66
N VAL A 28 -3.10 4.02 5.27
CA VAL A 28 -3.61 3.85 3.90
C VAL A 28 -5.07 4.26 3.84
N ASN A 29 -5.43 5.14 2.89
CA ASN A 29 -6.81 5.49 2.59
C ASN A 29 -7.18 5.01 1.18
N GLY A 30 -8.35 4.36 1.04
CA GLY A 30 -8.85 3.83 -0.23
C GLY A 30 -10.25 4.36 -0.54
N GLN A 31 -10.33 5.37 -1.40
CA GLN A 31 -11.59 5.89 -1.94
C GLN A 31 -12.09 4.99 -3.08
N ILE A 32 -12.60 3.81 -2.72
CA ILE A 32 -13.11 2.80 -3.64
C ILE A 32 -14.60 2.60 -3.35
N PHE A 33 -15.44 2.75 -4.38
CA PHE A 33 -16.91 2.67 -4.26
C PHE A 33 -17.37 1.24 -3.93
N ASP A 34 -16.88 0.25 -4.69
CA ASP A 34 -17.23 -1.14 -4.45
C ASP A 34 -16.56 -1.66 -3.17
N HIS A 35 -17.37 -2.21 -2.26
CA HIS A 35 -16.89 -2.62 -0.95
C HIS A 35 -15.93 -3.82 -1.03
N GLN A 36 -16.19 -4.78 -1.91
CA GLN A 36 -15.36 -5.98 -2.06
C GLN A 36 -14.02 -5.63 -2.72
N ALA A 37 -14.03 -4.79 -3.74
CA ALA A 37 -12.82 -4.25 -4.34
C ALA A 37 -12.00 -3.43 -3.32
N ARG A 38 -12.66 -2.70 -2.42
CA ARG A 38 -12.00 -1.96 -1.35
C ARG A 38 -11.30 -2.89 -0.36
N LEU A 39 -11.98 -3.95 0.09
CA LEU A 39 -11.38 -4.96 0.97
C LEU A 39 -10.18 -5.63 0.28
N HIS A 40 -10.35 -6.08 -0.95
CA HIS A 40 -9.28 -6.70 -1.72
C HIS A 40 -8.07 -5.77 -1.91
N SER A 41 -8.30 -4.48 -2.15
CA SER A 41 -7.22 -3.50 -2.24
C SER A 41 -6.43 -3.36 -0.93
N PHE A 42 -7.09 -3.44 0.22
CA PHE A 42 -6.41 -3.39 1.52
C PHE A 42 -5.65 -4.69 1.83
N GLU A 43 -6.21 -5.85 1.47
CA GLU A 43 -5.51 -7.14 1.57
C GLU A 43 -4.22 -7.13 0.76
N LEU A 44 -4.25 -6.64 -0.49
CA LEU A 44 -3.07 -6.50 -1.32
C LEU A 44 -2.02 -5.58 -0.70
N ALA A 45 -2.45 -4.44 -0.12
CA ALA A 45 -1.55 -3.53 0.57
C ALA A 45 -0.86 -4.19 1.79
N MET A 46 -1.60 -5.02 2.53
CA MET A 46 -1.05 -5.78 3.65
C MET A 46 -0.06 -6.86 3.21
N GLN A 47 -0.34 -7.59 2.13
CA GLN A 47 0.62 -8.55 1.57
C GLN A 47 1.93 -7.87 1.14
N VAL A 48 1.83 -6.68 0.52
CA VAL A 48 3.01 -5.88 0.16
C VAL A 48 3.80 -5.46 1.40
N LYS A 49 3.13 -5.04 2.47
CA LYS A 49 3.79 -4.72 3.74
C LYS A 49 4.54 -5.93 4.30
N GLU A 50 3.90 -7.10 4.33
CA GLU A 50 4.55 -8.34 4.81
C GLU A 50 5.81 -8.67 4.00
N GLU A 51 5.77 -8.50 2.67
CA GLU A 51 6.94 -8.69 1.80
C GLU A 51 8.07 -7.68 2.03
N LEU A 52 7.76 -6.48 2.57
CA LEU A 52 8.75 -5.42 2.83
C LEU A 52 9.37 -5.52 4.23
N VAL A 53 8.67 -6.12 5.20
CA VAL A 53 9.11 -6.26 6.59
C VAL A 53 9.70 -7.66 6.87
N GLY A 54 9.46 -8.62 5.98
CA GLY A 54 10.04 -9.97 6.01
C GLY A 54 11.50 -10.05 5.63
#